data_AF-A0A2N9ANA8-F1
#
_entry.id   AF-A0A2N9ANA8-F1
#
_cell.length_a   1.000
_cell.length_b   1.000
_cell.length_c   1.000
_cell.angle_alpha   90.00
_cell.angle_beta   90.00
_cell.angle_gamma   90.00
#
_symmetry.space_group_name_H-M   'P 1'
#
loop_
_entity.id
_entity.type
_entity.pdbx_description
1 polymer ?
#
loop_
_entity_poly.entity_id
_entity_poly.type
_entity_poly.pdbx_seq_one_letter_code
_entity_poly.pdbx_strand_id
1 'polypeptide(L)'
;MSRAFYALTRPKQIAFRSAVVGMRDGRAPEAAREAWAALDIGEHALDRTHVLDLFDIAEERLALVPPGEREPIAAALLGGCP
;
A
#
# COMPACT_ATOMS: atom_id res chain seq x y z
N MET A 1 7.89 -10.94 -7.28
CA MET A 1 7.16 -12.00 -8.04
C MET A 1 5.68 -11.67 -7.92
N SER A 2 5.08 -11.01 -8.90
CA SER A 2 3.84 -10.22 -8.75
C SER A 2 2.51 -10.97 -8.55
N ARG A 3 2.55 -12.29 -8.28
CA ARG A 3 1.35 -13.13 -8.19
C ARG A 3 0.44 -12.74 -7.02
N ALA A 4 1.01 -12.24 -5.92
CA ALA A 4 0.26 -11.86 -4.72
C ALA A 4 -0.69 -10.68 -4.97
N PHE A 5 -0.24 -9.63 -5.68
CA PHE A 5 -1.10 -8.51 -6.05
C PHE A 5 -2.31 -8.95 -6.88
N TYR A 6 -2.10 -9.84 -7.86
CA TYR A 6 -3.19 -10.32 -8.72
C TYR A 6 -4.12 -11.31 -8.02
N ALA A 7 -3.72 -11.88 -6.87
CA ALA A 7 -4.59 -12.71 -6.04
C ALA A 7 -5.56 -11.89 -5.18
N LEU A 8 -5.32 -10.59 -4.99
CA LEU A 8 -6.24 -9.68 -4.32
C LEU A 8 -7.55 -9.56 -5.10
N THR A 9 -8.64 -9.29 -4.39
CA THR A 9 -9.91 -8.93 -5.03
C THR A 9 -9.77 -7.64 -5.84
N ARG A 10 -10.58 -7.48 -6.89
CA ARG A 10 -10.55 -6.29 -7.75
C ARG A 10 -10.67 -4.96 -6.95
N PRO A 11 -11.55 -4.85 -5.93
CA PRO A 11 -11.61 -3.64 -5.10
C PRO A 11 -10.29 -3.34 -4.38
N LYS A 12 -9.64 -4.36 -3.79
CA LYS A 12 -8.35 -4.18 -3.11
C LYS A 12 -7.23 -3.77 -4.05
N GLN A 13 -7.20 -4.34 -5.26
CA GLN A 13 -6.26 -3.91 -6.32
C GLN A 13 -6.47 -2.45 -6.72
N ILE A 14 -7.73 -2.02 -6.87
CA ILE A 14 -8.09 -0.64 -7.21
C ILE A 14 -7.69 0.30 -6.08
N ALA A 15 -8.03 -0.03 -4.83
CA ALA A 15 -7.68 0.78 -3.67
C ALA A 15 -6.17 0.98 -3.55
N PHE A 16 -5.38 -0.09 -3.66
CA PHE A 16 -3.92 0.00 -3.62
C PHE A 16 -3.36 0.88 -4.75
N ARG A 17 -3.84 0.68 -5.98
CA ARG A 17 -3.44 1.52 -7.13
C ARG A 17 -3.79 2.99 -6.90
N SER A 18 -4.98 3.27 -6.36
CA SER A 18 -5.40 4.62 -6.02
C SER A 18 -4.55 5.23 -4.91
N ALA A 19 -4.15 4.44 -3.90
CA ALA A 19 -3.24 4.89 -2.85
C ALA A 19 -1.85 5.23 -3.42
N VAL A 20 -1.29 4.38 -4.30
CA VAL A 20 -0.01 4.64 -4.99
C VAL A 20 -0.09 5.90 -5.85
N VAL A 21 -1.13 6.05 -6.68
CA VAL A 21 -1.33 7.24 -7.51
C VAL A 21 -1.55 8.49 -6.66
N GLY A 22 -2.35 8.36 -5.58
CA GLY A 22 -2.60 9.44 -4.63
C GLY A 22 -1.32 9.92 -3.97
N MET A 23 -0.47 9.02 -3.49
CA MET A 23 0.80 9.39 -2.86
C MET A 23 1.73 10.09 -3.86
N ARG A 24 1.88 9.52 -5.06
CA ARG A 24 2.71 10.11 -6.12
C ARG A 24 2.28 11.53 -6.48
N ASP A 25 0.97 11.77 -6.51
CA ASP A 25 0.42 13.06 -6.90
C ASP A 25 0.23 14.01 -5.70
N GLY A 26 0.67 13.63 -4.50
CA GLY A 26 0.47 14.43 -3.27
C GLY A 26 -0.98 14.59 -2.83
N ARG A 27 -1.86 13.67 -3.25
CA ARG A 27 -3.32 13.69 -3.04
C ARG A 27 -3.83 12.47 -2.26
N ALA A 28 -2.93 11.68 -1.66
CA ALA A 28 -3.32 10.54 -0.84
C ALA A 28 -4.12 11.00 0.39
N PRO A 29 -5.16 10.24 0.79
CA PRO A 29 -5.78 10.41 2.09
C PRO A 29 -4.75 10.31 3.22
N GLU A 30 -4.99 11.01 4.32
CA GLU A 30 -4.07 11.05 5.46
C GLU A 30 -3.71 9.65 5.98
N ALA A 31 -4.71 8.77 6.15
CA ALA A 31 -4.50 7.39 6.57
C ALA A 31 -3.56 6.61 5.64
N ALA A 32 -3.63 6.84 4.33
CA ALA A 32 -2.71 6.20 3.39
C ALA A 32 -1.30 6.75 3.55
N ARG A 33 -1.12 8.08 3.70
CA ARG A 33 0.20 8.68 3.95
C ARG A 33 0.83 8.13 5.23
N GLU A 34 0.05 8.05 6.31
CA GLU A 34 0.48 7.47 7.58
C GLU A 34 0.87 6.00 7.43
N ALA A 35 0.08 5.22 6.67
CA ALA A 35 0.39 3.82 6.38
C ALA A 35 1.71 3.65 5.60
N TRP A 36 1.93 4.44 4.55
CA TRP A 36 3.20 4.41 3.81
C TRP A 36 4.39 4.84 4.69
N ALA A 37 4.20 5.84 5.56
CA ALA A 37 5.22 6.26 6.52
C ALA A 37 5.50 5.17 7.58
N ALA A 38 4.48 4.48 8.09
CA ALA A 38 4.61 3.39 9.05
C ALA A 38 5.36 2.18 8.46
N LEU A 39 5.27 1.97 7.14
CA LEU A 39 6.04 0.96 6.42
C LEU A 39 7.46 1.43 6.04
N ASP A 40 7.83 2.67 6.37
CA ASP A 40 9.11 3.29 5.98
C ASP A 40 9.29 3.32 4.45
N ILE A 41 8.20 3.63 3.73
CA ILE A 41 8.19 3.75 2.26
C ILE A 41 7.93 5.22 1.93
N GLY A 42 9.01 5.93 1.61
CA GLY A 42 8.96 7.36 1.30
C GLY A 42 8.38 7.66 -0.09
N GLU A 43 7.93 8.89 -0.29
CA GLU A 43 7.43 9.39 -1.59
C GLU A 43 8.45 9.21 -2.72
N HIS A 44 9.75 9.26 -2.41
CA HIS A 44 10.84 9.05 -3.37
C HIS A 44 10.93 7.60 -3.88
N ALA A 45 10.37 6.62 -3.16
CA ALA A 45 10.29 5.23 -3.60
C ALA A 45 9.18 5.01 -4.63
N LEU A 46 8.26 5.96 -4.79
CA LEU A 46 7.14 5.90 -5.72
C LEU A 46 7.58 6.35 -7.12
N ASP A 47 8.45 5.55 -7.75
CA ASP A 47 8.81 5.82 -9.13
C ASP A 47 7.61 5.51 -10.05
N ARG A 48 7.47 6.30 -11.12
CA ARG A 48 6.20 6.64 -11.80
C ARG A 48 5.36 5.46 -12.34
N THR A 49 5.84 4.21 -12.27
CA THR A 49 5.24 3.06 -12.97
C THR A 49 5.33 1.67 -12.28
N HIS A 50 5.90 1.48 -11.09
CA HIS A 50 6.16 0.13 -10.54
C HIS A 50 5.23 -0.30 -9.40
N VAL A 51 3.92 -0.33 -9.66
CA VAL A 51 2.91 -0.68 -8.63
C VAL A 51 3.10 -2.08 -8.03
N LEU A 52 3.64 -3.03 -8.81
CA LEU A 52 3.86 -4.41 -8.35
C LEU A 52 5.07 -4.48 -7.42
N ASP A 53 6.15 -3.77 -7.72
CA ASP A 53 7.33 -3.72 -6.87
C ASP A 53 7.00 -3.00 -5.55
N LEU A 54 6.21 -1.92 -5.62
CA LEU A 54 5.69 -1.24 -4.43
C LEU A 54 4.79 -2.13 -3.59
N PHE A 55 4.00 -3.01 -4.21
CA PHE A 55 3.20 -3.98 -3.47
C PHE A 55 4.09 -5.02 -2.79
N ASP A 56 5.07 -5.57 -3.49
CA ASP A 56 6.02 -6.54 -2.91
C ASP A 56 6.78 -5.91 -1.73
N ILE A 57 7.26 -4.66 -1.85
CA ILE A 57 7.89 -3.92 -0.74
C ILE A 57 6.91 -3.69 0.41
N ALA A 58 5.68 -3.27 0.12
CA ALA A 58 4.68 -3.03 1.15
C ALA A 58 4.35 -4.31 1.93
N GLU A 59 4.21 -5.46 1.26
CA GLU A 59 4.00 -6.76 1.90
C GLU A 59 5.20 -7.16 2.79
N GLU A 60 6.43 -7.01 2.29
CA GLU A 60 7.64 -7.29 3.07
C GLU A 60 7.70 -6.45 4.35
N ARG A 61 7.41 -5.15 4.25
CA ARG A 61 7.41 -4.24 5.40
C ARG A 61 6.24 -4.53 6.34
N LEU A 62 5.06 -4.82 5.81
CA LEU A 62 3.87 -5.15 6.58
C LEU A 62 4.04 -6.44 7.40
N ALA A 63 4.80 -7.40 6.90
CA ALA A 63 5.16 -8.61 7.63
C ALA A 63 5.98 -8.33 8.91
N LEU A 64 6.75 -7.23 8.93
CA LEU A 64 7.53 -6.78 10.07
C LEU A 64 6.72 -5.95 11.08
N VAL A 65 5.55 -5.46 10.70
CA VAL A 65 4.66 -4.69 11.57
C VAL A 65 4.07 -5.58 12.68
N PRO A 66 4.01 -5.10 13.94
CA PRO A 66 3.33 -5.80 15.03
C PRO A 66 1.87 -6.15 14.69
N PRO A 67 1.34 -7.30 15.14
CA PRO A 67 -0.01 -7.73 14.77
C PRO A 67 -1.12 -6.70 15.05
N GLY A 68 -1.00 -5.91 16.12
CA GLY A 68 -2.00 -4.88 16.48
C GLY A 68 -2.04 -3.66 15.56
N GLU A 69 -0.98 -3.43 14.78
CA GLU A 69 -0.85 -2.27 13.87
C GLU A 69 -1.00 -2.68 12.40
N ARG A 70 -0.89 -3.99 12.11
CA ARG A 70 -0.92 -4.52 10.74
C ARG A 70 -2.26 -4.29 10.04
N GLU A 71 -3.35 -4.59 10.73
CA GLU A 71 -4.71 -4.50 10.16
C GLU A 71 -5.10 -3.08 9.73
N PRO A 72 -4.91 -2.02 10.54
CA PRO A 72 -5.22 -0.66 10.10
C PRO A 72 -4.33 -0.18 8.94
N ILE A 73 -3.05 -0.55 8.91
CA ILE A 73 -2.15 -0.22 7.79
C ILE A 73 -2.62 -0.91 6.51
N ALA A 74 -2.94 -2.21 6.57
CA ALA A 74 -3.46 -2.96 5.44
C ALA A 74 -4.79 -2.38 4.94
N ALA A 75 -5.67 -1.96 5.86
CA ALA A 75 -6.95 -1.33 5.51
C ALA A 75 -6.75 0.01 4.79
N ALA A 76 -5.84 0.87 5.27
CA ALA A 76 -5.55 2.15 4.63
C ALA A 76 -5.01 2.01 3.20
N LEU A 77 -4.18 0.99 2.94
CA LEU A 77 -3.60 0.74 1.62
C LEU A 77 -4.54 -0.01 0.67
N LEU A 78 -5.26 -1.01 1.19
CA LEU A 78 -6.08 -1.93 0.37
C LEU A 78 -7.58 -1.58 0.38
N GLY A 79 -7.97 -0.49 1.05
CA GLY A 79 -9.36 -0.03 1.10
C GLY A 79 -10.25 -0.80 2.08
N GLY A 80 -9.66 -1.39 3.13
CA GLY A 80 -10.35 -2.23 4.09
C GLY A 80 -10.80 -3.58 3.52
N CYS A 81 -11.38 -4.42 4.37
CA CYS A 81 -12.29 -5.47 3.90
C CYS A 81 -13.69 -4.86 3.76
N PRO A 82 -14.57 -5.37 2.88
CA PRO A 82 -15.99 -5.28 3.14
C PRO A 82 -16.35 -5.92 4.49
#